data_AF-A0A7S3IDW6-F1
#
_entry.id   AF-A0A7S3IDW6-F1
#
_cell.length_a   1.000
_cell.length_b   1.000
_cell.length_c   1.000
_cell.angle_alpha   90.00
_cell.angle_beta   90.00
_cell.angle_gamma   90.00
#
_symmetry.space_group_name_H-M   'P 1'
#
loop_
_entity.id
_entity.type
_entity.pdbx_description
1 polymer ?
#
loop_
_entity_poly.entity_id
_entity_poly.type
_entity_poly.pdbx_seq_one_letter_code
_entity_poly.pdbx_strand_id
1 'polypeptide(L)'
;MTTLKPPFRAQDMNGLYKRVLKGSYQEIPKKYTKDLSDTIMRMLSVEPKLRPSCAQLLELPQVRKRVAKLFPEDDQYSSYMESREPTIYEDDPSTNHNELLNTIKVPNNLAQLTKRLPKSNYSKQ
;
A
#
# COMPACT_ATOMS: atom_id res chain seq x y z
N MET A 1 12.38 -4.46 0.59
CA MET A 1 12.55 -4.09 2.02
C MET A 1 12.93 -5.28 2.91
N THR A 2 12.34 -6.46 2.73
CA THR A 2 12.62 -7.68 3.54
C THR A 2 14.01 -8.27 3.33
N THR A 3 14.47 -8.40 2.08
CA THR A 3 15.75 -9.08 1.74
C THR A 3 16.83 -8.12 1.24
N LEU A 4 16.49 -6.84 1.07
CA LEU A 4 17.33 -5.81 0.42
C LEU A 4 17.83 -6.20 -0.99
N LYS A 5 17.12 -7.13 -1.63
CA LYS A 5 17.44 -7.69 -2.94
C LYS A 5 16.14 -7.79 -3.76
N PRO A 6 16.15 -7.50 -5.08
CA PRO A 6 14.99 -7.77 -5.92
C PRO A 6 14.64 -9.26 -5.92
N PRO A 7 13.34 -9.63 -6.01
CA PRO A 7 12.90 -11.02 -5.96
C PRO A 7 13.35 -11.82 -7.18
N PHE A 8 13.39 -11.20 -8.36
CA PHE A 8 13.87 -11.82 -9.60
C PHE A 8 15.23 -11.24 -9.97
N ARG A 9 16.24 -12.12 -10.08
CA ARG A 9 17.61 -11.76 -10.47
C ARG A 9 18.14 -12.79 -11.44
N ALA A 10 18.86 -12.30 -12.46
CA ALA A 10 19.52 -13.10 -13.48
C ALA A 10 20.78 -12.38 -13.95
N GLN A 11 21.60 -13.06 -14.76
CA GLN A 11 22.80 -12.48 -15.38
C GLN A 11 22.46 -11.57 -16.58
N ASP A 12 21.35 -11.84 -17.26
CA ASP A 12 20.89 -11.13 -18.45
C ASP A 12 19.36 -10.93 -18.45
N MET A 13 18.87 -10.16 -19.43
CA MET A 13 17.43 -9.88 -19.58
C MET A 13 16.61 -11.12 -19.94
N ASN A 14 17.16 -12.03 -20.72
CA ASN A 14 16.49 -13.27 -21.11
C ASN A 14 16.26 -14.19 -19.91
N GLY A 15 17.26 -14.33 -19.04
CA GLY A 15 17.17 -15.06 -17.79
C GLY A 15 16.19 -14.40 -16.81
N LEU A 16 16.19 -13.06 -16.74
CA LEU A 16 15.25 -12.33 -15.90
C LEU A 16 13.80 -12.59 -16.34
N TYR A 17 13.54 -12.44 -17.63
CA TYR A 17 12.23 -12.72 -18.24
C TYR A 17 11.74 -14.13 -17.90
N LYS A 18 12.58 -15.16 -18.10
CA LYS A 18 12.24 -16.55 -17.78
C LYS A 18 11.91 -16.74 -16.29
N ARG A 19 12.64 -16.09 -15.38
CA ARG A 19 12.38 -16.20 -13.93
C ARG A 19 11.08 -15.54 -13.51
N VAL A 20 10.77 -14.37 -14.10
CA VAL A 20 9.51 -13.66 -13.86
C VAL A 20 8.34 -14.50 -14.34
N LEU A 21 8.39 -15.04 -15.56
CA LEU A 21 7.32 -15.91 -16.09
C LEU A 21 7.13 -17.18 -15.26
N LYS A 22 8.23 -17.78 -14.78
CA LYS A 22 8.15 -18.95 -13.89
C LYS A 22 7.67 -18.60 -12.49
N GLY A 23 7.71 -17.33 -12.08
CA GLY A 23 7.47 -16.92 -10.69
C GLY A 23 8.51 -17.44 -9.71
N SER A 24 9.72 -17.77 -10.18
CA SER A 24 10.76 -18.38 -9.33
C SER A 24 11.65 -17.32 -8.68
N TYR A 25 11.44 -17.09 -7.39
CA TYR A 25 12.23 -16.21 -6.53
C TYR A 25 12.77 -16.98 -5.31
N GLN A 26 13.79 -16.41 -4.65
CA GLN A 26 14.36 -16.98 -3.44
C GLN A 26 13.45 -16.71 -2.23
N GLU A 27 13.22 -17.72 -1.40
CA GLU A 27 12.48 -17.57 -0.14
C GLU A 27 13.10 -16.51 0.77
N ILE A 28 12.25 -15.81 1.53
CA ILE A 28 12.73 -14.81 2.49
C ILE A 28 13.39 -15.49 3.71
N PRO A 29 14.32 -14.80 4.40
CA PRO A 29 14.96 -15.35 5.59
C PRO A 29 13.96 -15.77 6.69
N LYS A 30 14.20 -16.92 7.33
CA LYS A 30 13.34 -17.52 8.38
C LYS A 30 13.15 -16.69 9.65
N LYS A 31 13.86 -15.57 9.79
CA LYS A 31 13.65 -14.60 10.88
C LYS A 31 12.32 -13.85 10.76
N TYR A 32 11.71 -13.85 9.58
CA TYR A 32 10.41 -13.25 9.35
C TYR A 32 9.29 -14.26 9.61
N THR A 33 8.09 -13.74 9.89
CA THR A 33 6.92 -14.58 10.13
C THR A 33 6.47 -15.29 8.86
N LYS A 34 5.86 -16.46 9.04
CA LYS A 34 5.26 -17.23 7.94
C LYS A 34 4.19 -16.41 7.22
N ASP A 35 3.37 -15.67 7.96
CA ASP A 35 2.33 -14.80 7.39
C ASP A 35 2.88 -13.79 6.38
N LEU A 36 4.06 -13.21 6.64
CA LEU A 36 4.71 -12.29 5.72
C LEU A 36 5.20 -13.01 4.46
N SER A 37 5.79 -14.20 4.62
CA SER A 37 6.22 -15.03 3.50
C SER A 37 5.03 -15.42 2.61
N ASP A 38 3.94 -15.88 3.22
CA ASP A 38 2.72 -16.29 2.52
C ASP A 38 2.06 -15.10 1.80
N THR A 39 2.06 -13.92 2.42
CA THR A 39 1.54 -12.70 1.79
C THR A 39 2.37 -12.31 0.56
N ILE A 40 3.71 -12.30 0.67
CA ILE A 40 4.60 -12.00 -0.47
C ILE A 40 4.38 -13.02 -1.59
N MET A 41 4.23 -14.30 -1.25
CA MET A 41 3.95 -15.35 -2.22
C MET A 41 2.67 -15.10 -3.01
N ARG A 42 1.58 -14.76 -2.32
CA ARG A 42 0.29 -14.41 -2.96
C ARG A 42 0.43 -13.21 -3.89
N MET A 43 1.17 -12.17 -3.48
CA MET A 43 1.41 -10.98 -4.31
C MET A 43 2.25 -11.29 -5.56
N LEU A 44 3.22 -12.18 -5.46
CA LEU A 44 4.11 -12.58 -6.57
C LEU A 44 3.58 -13.75 -7.40
N SER A 45 2.30 -14.10 -7.28
CA SER A 45 1.64 -15.11 -8.11
C SER A 45 1.73 -14.76 -9.60
N VAL A 46 2.06 -15.75 -10.42
CA VAL A 46 2.14 -15.65 -11.89
C VAL A 46 0.74 -15.44 -12.48
N GLU A 47 -0.24 -16.22 -12.01
CA GLU A 47 -1.64 -16.07 -12.40
C GLU A 47 -2.21 -14.79 -11.76
N PRO A 48 -2.61 -13.78 -12.57
CA PRO A 48 -3.09 -12.50 -12.04
C PRO A 48 -4.35 -12.65 -11.18
N LYS A 49 -5.23 -13.60 -11.50
CA LYS A 49 -6.48 -13.86 -10.76
C LYS A 49 -6.26 -14.34 -9.34
N LEU A 50 -5.10 -14.94 -9.06
CA LEU A 50 -4.73 -15.39 -7.71
C LEU A 50 -4.06 -14.29 -6.87
N ARG A 51 -3.72 -13.16 -7.49
CA ARG A 51 -3.13 -12.03 -6.77
C ARG A 51 -4.21 -11.30 -5.98
N PRO A 52 -4.01 -11.10 -4.66
CA PRO A 52 -4.98 -10.38 -3.86
C PRO A 52 -5.06 -8.91 -4.29
N SER A 53 -6.25 -8.34 -4.24
CA SER A 53 -6.46 -6.91 -4.40
C SER A 53 -5.93 -6.12 -3.18
N CYS A 54 -5.78 -4.81 -3.32
CA CYS A 54 -5.40 -3.96 -2.20
C CYS A 54 -6.41 -4.05 -1.04
N ALA A 55 -7.71 -4.12 -1.33
CA ALA A 55 -8.75 -4.30 -0.32
C ALA A 55 -8.56 -5.60 0.46
N GLN A 56 -8.36 -6.71 -0.24
CA GLN A 56 -8.10 -8.03 0.38
C GLN A 56 -6.82 -8.05 1.22
N LEU A 57 -5.79 -7.28 0.83
CA LEU A 57 -4.56 -7.16 1.62
C LEU A 57 -4.77 -6.37 2.92
N LEU A 58 -5.62 -5.34 2.89
CA LEU A 58 -5.94 -4.51 4.07
C LEU A 58 -6.81 -5.27 5.09
N GLU A 59 -7.67 -6.18 4.61
CA GLU A 59 -8.50 -7.06 5.44
C GLU A 59 -7.70 -8.13 6.19
N LEU A 60 -6.43 -8.36 5.84
CA LEU A 60 -5.62 -9.37 6.51
C LEU A 60 -5.51 -9.07 8.02
N PRO A 61 -5.70 -10.06 8.91
CA PRO A 61 -5.74 -9.82 10.35
C PRO A 61 -4.50 -9.10 10.90
N GLN A 62 -3.32 -9.46 10.40
CA GLN A 62 -2.05 -8.84 10.77
C GLN A 62 -1.93 -7.38 10.30
N VAL A 63 -2.60 -7.01 9.20
CA VAL A 63 -2.63 -5.64 8.67
C VAL A 63 -3.65 -4.82 9.44
N ARG A 64 -4.89 -5.31 9.58
CA ARG A 64 -5.96 -4.64 10.34
C ARG A 64 -5.55 -4.32 11.78
N LYS A 65 -4.87 -5.24 12.47
CA LYS A 65 -4.32 -4.99 13.82
C LYS A 65 -3.35 -3.80 13.86
N ARG A 66 -2.61 -3.55 12.77
CA ARG A 66 -1.70 -2.39 12.67
C ARG A 66 -2.42 -1.12 12.27
N VAL A 67 -3.44 -1.22 11.42
CA VAL A 67 -4.32 -0.09 11.10
C VAL A 67 -4.97 0.45 12.37
N ALA A 68 -5.67 -0.38 13.14
CA ALA A 68 -6.28 0.00 14.42
C ALA A 68 -5.30 0.68 15.40
N LYS A 69 -4.03 0.25 15.39
CA LYS A 69 -2.98 0.81 16.26
C LYS A 69 -2.45 2.16 15.76
N LEU A 70 -2.30 2.33 14.45
CA LEU A 70 -1.68 3.51 13.83
C LEU A 70 -2.71 4.61 13.52
N PHE A 71 -3.95 4.20 13.25
CA PHE A 71 -5.07 5.02 12.82
C PHE A 71 -6.32 4.68 13.65
N PRO A 72 -6.31 4.94 14.97
CA PRO A 72 -7.42 4.58 15.86
C PRO A 72 -8.74 5.30 15.53
N GLU A 73 -8.70 6.43 14.82
CA GLU A 73 -9.90 7.16 14.40
C GLU A 73 -10.52 6.60 13.10
N ASP A 74 -9.70 6.01 12.22
CA ASP A 74 -10.17 5.43 10.95
C ASP A 74 -10.86 4.06 11.15
N ASP A 75 -10.53 3.34 12.23
CA ASP A 75 -11.11 2.03 12.54
C ASP A 75 -12.62 2.15 12.88
N GLN A 76 -13.08 3.31 13.38
CA GLN A 76 -14.50 3.58 13.56
C GLN A 76 -15.22 3.72 12.21
N TYR A 77 -14.59 4.38 11.24
CA TYR A 77 -15.20 4.75 9.96
C TYR A 77 -15.54 3.55 9.07
N SER A 78 -14.74 2.46 9.13
CA SER A 78 -15.01 1.25 8.32
C SER A 78 -16.31 0.55 8.76
N SER A 79 -16.59 0.50 10.07
CA SER A 79 -17.84 -0.07 10.60
C SER A 79 -19.07 0.74 10.20
N TYR A 80 -18.91 2.07 10.07
CA TYR A 80 -19.97 2.96 9.60
C TYR A 80 -20.21 2.84 8.09
N MET A 81 -19.16 2.65 7.27
CA MET A 81 -19.32 2.45 5.83
C MET A 81 -19.96 1.10 5.46
N GLU A 82 -19.61 0.02 6.16
CA GLU A 82 -20.17 -1.32 5.92
C GLU A 82 -21.67 -1.40 6.24
N SER A 83 -22.17 -0.45 7.04
CA SER A 83 -23.59 -0.29 7.38
C SER A 83 -24.40 0.60 6.43
N ARG A 84 -23.75 1.27 5.46
CA ARG A 84 -24.47 2.12 4.48
C ARG A 84 -24.90 1.27 3.29
N GLU A 85 -26.21 1.25 3.03
CA GLU A 85 -26.79 0.76 1.78
C GLU A 85 -26.10 1.45 0.58
N PRO A 86 -25.73 0.73 -0.49
CA PRO A 86 -25.13 1.34 -1.67
C PRO A 86 -26.17 2.24 -2.35
N THR A 87 -26.07 3.55 -2.14
CA THR A 87 -26.95 4.50 -2.82
C THR A 87 -26.48 4.69 -4.27
N ILE A 88 -27.37 4.42 -5.22
CA ILE A 88 -27.12 4.41 -6.69
C ILE A 88 -26.93 5.85 -7.26
N TYR A 89 -26.85 6.88 -6.42
CA TYR A 89 -26.71 8.26 -6.89
C TYR A 89 -25.24 8.61 -7.08
N GLU A 90 -24.90 8.98 -8.31
CA GLU A 90 -23.61 9.59 -8.67
C GLU A 90 -23.47 10.95 -7.96
N ASP A 91 -22.28 11.16 -7.40
CA ASP A 91 -21.68 12.45 -7.06
C ASP A 91 -22.54 13.37 -6.15
N ASP A 92 -22.53 13.09 -4.84
CA ASP A 92 -22.99 14.05 -3.83
C ASP A 92 -21.86 15.05 -3.49
N PRO A 93 -21.98 16.34 -3.85
CA PRO A 93 -20.99 17.38 -3.57
C PRO A 93 -20.82 17.70 -2.07
N SER A 94 -21.63 17.11 -1.19
CA SER A 94 -21.47 17.22 0.26
C SER A 94 -20.39 16.29 0.84
N THR A 95 -19.93 15.30 0.06
CA THR A 95 -18.75 14.50 0.40
C THR A 95 -17.49 15.34 0.14
N ASN A 96 -17.09 16.09 1.15
CA ASN A 96 -15.82 16.82 1.16
C ASN A 96 -14.67 15.86 0.83
N HIS A 97 -14.21 15.87 -0.42
CA HIS A 97 -13.07 15.10 -0.93
C HIS A 97 -11.73 15.66 -0.41
N ASN A 98 -11.68 16.03 0.87
CA ASN A 98 -10.51 16.53 1.56
C ASN A 98 -9.90 15.49 2.52
N GLU A 99 -10.31 14.22 2.44
CA GLU A 99 -9.65 13.11 3.16
C GLU A 99 -8.15 13.02 2.80
N LEU A 100 -7.79 13.28 1.54
CA LEU A 100 -6.40 13.31 1.09
C LEU A 100 -5.62 14.50 1.66
N LEU A 101 -6.29 15.64 1.92
CA LEU A 101 -5.65 16.82 2.49
C LEU A 101 -5.37 16.68 3.99
N ASN A 102 -6.13 15.85 4.71
CA ASN A 102 -5.88 15.55 6.13
C ASN A 102 -4.54 14.81 6.36
N THR A 103 -4.03 14.15 5.32
CA THR A 103 -2.74 13.42 5.38
C THR A 103 -1.54 14.39 5.32
N ILE A 104 -1.73 15.62 4.82
CA ILE A 104 -0.67 16.61 4.69
C ILE A 104 -0.71 17.57 5.89
N LYS A 105 0.14 17.30 6.89
CA LYS A 105 0.30 18.19 8.05
C LYS A 105 0.95 19.51 7.62
N VAL A 106 0.15 20.56 7.43
CA VAL A 106 0.62 21.92 7.14
C VAL A 106 0.54 22.82 8.38
N PRO A 107 1.43 23.81 8.54
CA PRO A 107 1.32 24.79 9.62
C PRO A 107 0.08 25.68 9.44
N ASN A 108 -0.55 26.09 10.54
CA ASN A 108 -1.71 26.98 10.55
C ASN A 108 -1.47 28.30 9.78
N ASN A 109 -0.21 28.73 9.69
CA ASN A 109 0.19 29.86 8.87
C ASN A 109 0.91 29.34 7.61
N LEU A 110 0.22 29.44 6.46
CA LEU A 110 0.72 28.99 5.16
C LEU A 110 2.02 29.70 4.74
N ALA A 111 2.31 30.90 5.24
CA ALA A 111 3.58 31.59 4.97
C ALA A 111 4.81 30.84 5.53
N GLN A 112 4.61 29.86 6.42
CA GLN A 112 5.68 29.05 7.01
C GLN A 112 5.98 27.75 6.24
N LEU A 113 5.19 27.42 5.20
CA LEU A 113 5.35 26.19 4.42
C LEU A 113 6.76 26.03 3.83
N THR A 114 7.30 27.10 3.26
CA THR A 114 8.64 27.11 2.64
C THR A 114 9.77 26.82 3.61
N LYS A 115 9.57 27.05 4.92
CA LYS A 115 10.56 26.78 5.97
C LYS A 115 10.51 25.35 6.51
N ARG A 116 9.40 24.63 6.30
CA ARG A 116 9.15 23.30 6.90
C ARG A 116 9.08 22.17 5.87
N LEU A 117 8.86 22.48 4.59
CA LEU A 117 8.85 21.48 3.54
C LEU A 117 10.27 21.11 3.08
N PRO A 118 10.50 19.86 2.67
CA PRO A 118 11.76 19.44 2.06
C PRO A 118 12.10 20.29 0.84
N LYS A 119 13.40 20.49 0.58
CA LYS A 119 13.86 21.12 -0.67
C LYS A 119 13.35 20.31 -1.86
N SER A 120 12.92 20.99 -2.92
CA SER A 120 12.50 20.34 -4.16
C SER A 120 13.63 19.50 -4.73
N ASN A 121 13.28 18.32 -5.26
CA ASN A 121 14.24 17.40 -5.89
C ASN A 121 14.10 17.36 -7.42
N TYR A 122 13.53 18.42 -8.00
CA TYR A 122 13.35 18.56 -9.43
C TYR A 122 14.42 19.50 -9.99
N SER A 123 14.96 19.18 -11.17
CA SER A 123 15.86 20.06 -11.91
C SER A 123 15.13 21.33 -12.33
N LYS A 124 15.74 22.50 -12.10
CA LYS A 124 15.28 23.74 -12.72
C LYS A 124 15.54 23.62 -14.22
N GLN A 125 14.48 23.62 -15.03
CA GLN A 125 14.59 23.87 -16.47
C GLN A 125 15.01 25.32 -16.70
#